data_AF-A0A645HZV2-F1
#
_entry.id   AF-A0A645HZV2-F1
#
_cell.length_a   1.000
_cell.length_b   1.000
_cell.length_c   1.000
_cell.angle_alpha   90.00
_cell.angle_beta   90.00
_cell.angle_gamma   90.00
#
_symmetry.space_group_name_H-M   'P 1'
#
loop_
_entity.id
_entity.type
_entity.pdbx_description
1 polymer ?
#
loop_
_entity_poly.entity_id
_entity_poly.type
_entity_poly.pdbx_seq_one_letter_code
_entity_poly.pdbx_strand_id
1 'polypeptide(L)'
;MDGANAWQRFRIVTLPAIMPVLATVVTLRTIWMFYMFADVYLLTTKVDILGVYLYKTAFAFNDLGKAAAISVVLFVIIFAVILLTRKRVNLNGNK
;
A
#
# COMPACT_ATOMS: atom_id res chain seq x y z
N MET A 1 -35.19 21.40 7.39
CA MET A 1 -35.25 22.40 6.31
C MET A 1 -33.95 22.50 5.49
N ASP A 2 -33.10 21.45 5.44
CA ASP A 2 -31.85 21.56 4.64
C ASP A 2 -31.84 20.77 3.33
N GLY A 3 -32.91 20.02 2.98
CA GLY A 3 -33.11 19.42 1.65
C GLY A 3 -32.00 18.52 1.09
N ALA A 4 -30.96 18.20 1.87
CA ALA A 4 -29.77 17.54 1.38
C ALA A 4 -30.05 16.07 1.06
N ASN A 5 -29.79 15.68 -0.19
CA ASN A 5 -29.85 14.30 -0.64
C ASN A 5 -28.87 13.44 0.18
N ALA A 6 -29.17 12.15 0.40
CA ALA A 6 -28.33 11.23 1.19
C ALA A 6 -26.87 11.24 0.75
N TRP A 7 -26.62 11.37 -0.56
CA TRP A 7 -25.29 11.49 -1.14
C TRP A 7 -24.56 12.80 -0.76
N GLN A 8 -25.27 13.93 -0.74
CA GLN A 8 -24.70 15.22 -0.28
C GLN A 8 -24.36 15.15 1.20
N ARG A 9 -25.22 14.53 2.01
CA ARG A 9 -24.99 14.35 3.45
C ARG A 9 -23.76 13.49 3.72
N PHE A 10 -23.60 12.38 2.98
CA PHE A 10 -22.42 11.52 3.09
C PHE A 10 -21.13 12.27 2.74
N ARG A 11 -21.08 12.95 1.58
CA ARG A 11 -19.85 13.58 1.11
C ARG A 11 -19.47 14.86 1.85
N ILE A 12 -20.45 15.62 2.32
CA ILE A 12 -20.23 16.95 2.95
C ILE A 12 -20.14 16.85 4.47
N VAL A 13 -20.83 15.89 5.10
CA VAL A 13 -20.88 15.78 6.57
C VAL A 13 -20.11 14.55 7.04
N THR A 14 -20.48 13.36 6.56
CA THR A 14 -19.92 12.11 7.10
C THR A 14 -18.46 11.92 6.70
N LEU A 15 -18.13 12.08 5.42
CA LEU A 15 -16.80 11.84 4.87
C LEU A 15 -15.72 12.78 5.47
N PRO A 16 -15.96 14.10 5.62
CA PRO A 16 -14.99 14.99 6.28
C PRO A 16 -14.87 14.71 7.77
N ALA A 17 -15.97 14.36 8.44
CA ALA A 17 -15.96 14.05 9.87
C ALA A 17 -15.10 12.82 10.21
N ILE A 18 -15.07 11.81 9.34
CA ILE A 18 -14.26 10.59 9.54
C ILE A 18 -12.87 10.65 8.85
N MET A 19 -12.56 11.71 8.11
CA MET A 19 -11.31 11.88 7.36
C MET A 19 -10.03 11.65 8.18
N PRO A 20 -9.88 12.15 9.44
CA PRO A 20 -8.67 11.89 10.22
C PRO A 20 -8.51 10.40 10.58
N VAL A 21 -9.60 9.69 10.85
CA VAL A 21 -9.55 8.24 11.12
C VAL A 21 -9.26 7.47 9.83
N LEU A 22 -9.89 7.85 8.72
CA LEU A 22 -9.61 7.28 7.39
C LEU A 22 -8.13 7.43 7.00
N ALA A 23 -7.51 8.58 7.27
CA ALA A 23 -6.10 8.80 6.96
C ALA A 23 -5.19 7.81 7.71
N THR A 24 -5.44 7.60 9.00
CA THR A 24 -4.71 6.61 9.81
C THR A 24 -4.95 5.19 9.31
N VAL A 25 -6.21 4.82 9.05
CA VAL A 25 -6.57 3.47 8.55
C VAL A 25 -5.95 3.21 7.18
N VAL A 26 -6.00 4.16 6.25
CA VAL A 26 -5.39 4.03 4.92
C VAL A 26 -3.88 3.90 5.02
N THR A 27 -3.23 4.66 5.89
CA THR A 27 -1.78 4.55 6.12
C THR A 27 -1.42 3.15 6.63
N LEU A 28 -2.14 2.69 7.66
CA LEU A 28 -1.92 1.35 8.21
C LEU A 28 -2.20 0.27 7.16
N ARG A 29 -3.31 0.40 6.41
CA ARG A 29 -3.67 -0.53 5.34
C ARG A 29 -2.62 -0.58 4.24
N THR A 30 -2.05 0.56 3.87
CA THR A 30 -0.97 0.65 2.89
C THR A 30 0.25 -0.14 3.35
N ILE A 31 0.64 -0.03 4.62
CA ILE A 31 1.73 -0.85 5.20
C ILE A 31 1.41 -2.34 5.08
N TRP A 32 0.20 -2.76 5.46
CA TRP A 32 -0.21 -4.18 5.37
C TRP A 32 -0.27 -4.71 3.93
N MET A 33 -0.67 -3.90 2.95
CA MET A 33 -0.73 -4.33 1.54
C MET A 33 0.64 -4.68 0.97
N PHE A 34 1.72 -4.06 1.46
CA PHE A 34 3.09 -4.43 1.07
C PHE A 34 3.54 -5.78 1.65
N TYR A 35 2.93 -6.24 2.75
CA TYR A 35 3.19 -7.55 3.36
C TYR A 35 2.35 -8.69 2.77
N MET A 36 1.46 -8.39 1.81
CA MET A 36 0.51 -9.35 1.21
C MET A 36 1.17 -10.33 0.22
N PHE A 37 2.41 -10.75 0.48
CA PHE A 37 3.10 -11.78 -0.29
C PHE A 37 2.41 -13.13 -0.14
N ALA A 38 2.17 -13.56 1.11
CA ALA A 38 1.64 -14.89 1.42
C ALA A 38 0.22 -15.07 0.86
N ASP A 39 -0.65 -14.07 1.05
CA ASP A 39 -2.03 -14.13 0.56
C ASP A 39 -2.08 -14.24 -0.96
N VAL A 40 -1.32 -13.42 -1.69
CA VAL A 40 -1.31 -13.47 -3.16
C VAL A 40 -0.73 -14.79 -3.66
N TYR A 41 0.37 -15.26 -3.06
CA TYR A 41 1.01 -16.53 -3.43
C TYR A 41 0.06 -17.73 -3.24
N LEU A 42 -0.72 -17.75 -2.17
CA LEU A 42 -1.64 -18.85 -1.85
C LEU A 42 -2.95 -18.79 -2.66
N LEU A 43 -3.48 -17.59 -2.92
CA LEU A 43 -4.79 -17.42 -3.53
C LEU A 43 -4.76 -17.41 -5.06
N THR A 44 -3.65 -17.01 -5.69
CA THR A 44 -3.60 -16.93 -7.16
C THR A 44 -2.19 -17.10 -7.74
N THR A 45 -2.10 -17.87 -8.81
CA THR A 45 -0.85 -18.07 -9.57
C THR A 45 -0.71 -17.13 -10.76
N LYS A 46 -1.76 -16.37 -11.09
CA LYS A 46 -1.85 -15.52 -12.29
C LYS A 46 -1.51 -14.05 -12.05
N VAL A 47 -1.30 -13.65 -10.80
CA VAL A 47 -0.90 -12.28 -10.45
C VAL A 47 0.56 -12.32 -10.00
N ASP A 48 1.47 -11.91 -10.87
CA ASP A 48 2.89 -11.79 -10.52
C ASP A 48 3.14 -10.44 -9.85
N ILE A 49 3.03 -10.43 -8.53
CA ILE A 49 3.61 -9.35 -7.71
C ILE A 49 5.12 -9.58 -7.55
N LEU A 50 5.88 -8.50 -7.39
CA LEU A 50 7.34 -8.56 -7.27
C LEU A 50 7.83 -9.52 -6.18
N GLY A 51 7.11 -9.63 -5.06
CA GLY A 51 7.43 -10.59 -3.99
C GLY A 51 7.32 -12.05 -4.44
N VAL A 52 6.26 -12.40 -5.19
CA VAL A 52 6.05 -13.74 -5.76
C VAL A 52 7.12 -14.06 -6.80
N TYR A 53 7.45 -13.08 -7.63
CA TYR A 53 8.50 -13.22 -8.64
C TYR A 53 9.89 -13.45 -8.01
N LEU A 54 10.23 -12.70 -6.97
CA LEU A 54 11.46 -12.87 -6.19
C LEU A 54 11.53 -14.27 -5.57
N TYR A 55 10.44 -14.72 -4.93
CA TYR A 55 10.39 -16.05 -4.32
C TYR A 55 10.56 -17.17 -5.35
N LYS A 56 9.85 -17.11 -6.48
CA LYS A 56 10.02 -18.06 -7.60
C LYS A 56 11.47 -18.05 -8.11
N THR A 57 12.09 -16.87 -8.25
CA THR A 57 13.49 -16.74 -8.71
C THR A 57 14.49 -17.37 -7.74
N ALA A 58 14.31 -17.13 -6.44
CA ALA A 58 15.18 -17.67 -5.40
C ALA A 58 15.06 -19.20 -5.25
N PHE A 59 13.83 -19.72 -5.23
CA PHE A 59 13.57 -21.11 -4.81
C PHE A 59 13.14 -22.04 -5.94
N ALA A 60 12.40 -21.57 -6.94
CA ALA A 60 12.00 -22.41 -8.08
C ALA A 60 13.09 -22.47 -9.16
N PHE A 61 13.73 -21.33 -9.44
CA PHE A 61 14.83 -21.26 -10.43
C PHE A 61 16.22 -21.40 -9.79
N ASN A 62 16.31 -21.47 -8.46
CA ASN A 62 17.57 -21.59 -7.70
C ASN A 62 18.59 -20.47 -8.00
N ASP A 63 18.14 -19.32 -8.49
CA ASP A 63 18.99 -18.19 -8.88
C ASP A 63 18.99 -17.13 -7.77
N LEU A 64 19.76 -17.41 -6.72
CA LEU A 64 19.89 -16.54 -5.55
C LEU A 64 20.54 -15.20 -5.91
N GLY A 65 21.42 -15.16 -6.91
CA GLY A 65 22.08 -13.93 -7.36
C GLY A 65 21.09 -12.95 -7.99
N LYS A 66 20.25 -13.42 -8.91
CA LYS A 66 19.17 -12.59 -9.47
C LYS A 66 18.13 -12.23 -8.43
N ALA A 67 17.76 -13.17 -7.55
CA ALA A 67 16.81 -12.88 -6.48
C ALA A 67 17.32 -11.79 -5.52
N ALA A 68 18.61 -11.79 -5.19
CA ALA A 68 19.23 -10.74 -4.38
C ALA A 68 19.18 -9.37 -5.07
N ALA A 69 19.50 -9.29 -6.36
CA ALA A 69 19.39 -8.04 -7.12
C ALA A 69 17.95 -7.51 -7.16
N ILE A 70 16.97 -8.38 -7.41
CA ILE A 70 15.53 -8.03 -7.39
C ILE A 70 15.13 -7.51 -6.00
N SER A 71 15.61 -8.14 -4.93
CA SER A 71 15.35 -7.72 -3.54
C SER A 71 15.85 -6.31 -3.26
N VAL A 72 17.07 -5.98 -3.72
CA VAL A 72 17.66 -4.64 -3.54
C VAL A 72 16.85 -3.58 -4.31
N VAL A 73 16.46 -3.86 -5.55
CA VAL A 73 15.62 -2.94 -6.34
C VAL A 73 14.27 -2.71 -5.65
N LEU A 74 13.63 -3.78 -5.17
CA LEU A 74 12.36 -3.70 -4.46
C LEU A 74 12.48 -2.86 -3.18
N PHE A 75 13.57 -3.04 -2.41
CA PHE A 75 13.86 -2.25 -1.22
C PHE A 75 13.94 -0.75 -1.54
N VAL A 76 14.67 -0.37 -2.59
CA VAL A 76 14.81 1.04 -3.00
C VAL A 76 13.46 1.66 -3.36
N ILE A 77 12.61 0.93 -4.08
CA ILE A 77 11.26 1.39 -4.46
C ILE A 77 10.41 1.62 -3.20
N ILE A 78 10.35 0.64 -2.29
CA ILE A 78 9.56 0.75 -1.06
C ILE A 78 10.08 1.89 -0.19
N PHE A 79 11.40 2.01 -0.05
CA PHE A 79 12.04 3.09 0.70
C PHE A 79 11.67 4.47 0.13
N ALA A 80 11.70 4.64 -1.19
CA ALA A 80 11.28 5.87 -1.85
C ALA A 80 9.80 6.19 -1.60
N VAL A 81 8.90 5.21 -1.69
CA VAL A 81 7.47 5.38 -1.41
C VAL A 81 7.23 5.79 0.04
N ILE A 82 7.94 5.18 0.99
CA ILE A 82 7.84 5.53 2.42
C ILE A 82 8.30 6.97 2.64
N LEU A 83 9.43 7.39 2.05
CA LEU A 83 9.91 8.77 2.17
C LEU A 83 8.93 9.77 1.57
N LEU A 84 8.35 9.48 0.41
CA LEU A 84 7.34 10.33 -0.24
C LEU A 84 6.09 10.44 0.62
N THR A 85 5.60 9.32 1.15
CA THR A 85 4.41 9.28 2.01
C THR A 85 4.66 10.04 3.31
N ARG A 86 5.80 9.83 3.97
CA ARG A 86 6.21 10.58 5.16
C ARG A 86 6.29 12.07 4.89
N LYS A 87 6.91 12.48 3.78
CA LYS A 87 7.02 13.89 3.38
C LYS A 87 5.63 14.51 3.16
N ARG A 88 4.73 13.81 2.47
CA ARG A 88 3.35 14.25 2.21
C ARG A 88 2.52 14.36 3.49
N VAL A 89 2.68 13.43 4.42
CA VAL A 89 2.01 13.46 5.73
C VAL A 89 2.51 14.62 6.58
N ASN A 90 3.83 14.85 6.62
CA ASN A 90 4.41 15.95 7.40
C ASN A 90 4.02 17.34 6.85
N LEU A 91 3.88 17.47 5.52
CA LEU A 91 3.38 18.69 4.87
C LEU A 91 1.89 18.98 5.19
N ASN A 92 1.09 17.96 5.51
CA ASN A 92 -0.31 18.12 5.91
C ASN A 92 -0.50 18.31 7.43
N GLY A 93 0.56 18.16 8.23
CA GLY A 93 0.55 18.44 9.68
C GLY A 93 0.94 19.87 10.04
N ASN A 94 1.23 20.73 9.06
CA ASN A 94 1.55 22.16 9.25
C ASN A 94 0.39 23.07 8.80
N LYS A 95 -0.84 22.74 9.20
CA LYS A 95 -2.00 23.63 9.18
C LYS A 95 -2.83 23.42 10.43
#